data_AF-A0A967MX78-F1
#
_entry.id   AF-A0A967MX78-F1
#
_cell.length_a   1.000
_cell.length_b   1.000
_cell.length_c   1.000
_cell.angle_alpha   90.00
_cell.angle_beta   90.00
_cell.angle_gamma   90.00
#
_symmetry.space_group_name_H-M   'P 1'
#
loop_
_entity.id
_entity.type
_entity.pdbx_description
1 polymer ?
#
loop_
_entity_poly.entity_id
_entity_poly.type
_entity_poly.pdbx_seq_one_letter_code
_entity_poly.pdbx_strand_id
1 'polypeptide(L)' 'MRESLAAIDDRYRAEPLDSSIYDAELEQRVIDFQRDHRLDVDGLAGQQTQIIINSLLGLEDTPRLTTSRLARE' A
#
# COMPACT_ATOMS: atom_id res chain seq x y z
N MET A 1 6.67 1.06 -6.45
CA MET A 1 6.45 1.01 -4.98
C MET A 1 6.52 2.41 -4.37
N ARG A 2 7.64 3.14 -4.53
CA ARG A 2 7.76 4.54 -4.08
C ARG A 2 6.63 5.41 -4.64
N GLU A 3 6.41 5.35 -5.95
CA GLU A 3 5.27 6.03 -6.61
C GLU A 3 3.91 5.62 -6.02
N SER A 4 3.70 4.31 -5.80
CA SER A 4 2.46 3.77 -5.24
C SER A 4 2.17 4.34 -3.85
N LEU A 5 3.17 4.35 -2.95
CA LEU A 5 3.03 4.90 -1.62
C LEU A 5 2.79 6.42 -1.64
N ALA A 6 3.54 7.15 -2.48
CA ALA A 6 3.37 8.59 -2.64
C ALA A 6 1.99 8.96 -3.24
N ALA A 7 1.44 8.13 -4.12
CA ALA A 7 0.11 8.32 -4.70
C ALA A 7 -1.03 8.03 -3.69
N ILE A 8 -0.78 7.19 -2.68
CA ILE A 8 -1.74 6.93 -1.59
C ILE A 8 -1.77 8.12 -0.64
N ASP A 9 -0.59 8.58 -0.19
CA ASP A 9 -0.45 9.72 0.73
C ASP A 9 0.98 10.28 0.65
N ASP A 10 1.11 11.60 0.58
CA ASP A 10 2.40 12.28 0.45
C ASP A 10 3.31 12.02 1.66
N ARG A 11 2.77 11.66 2.84
CA ARG A 11 3.57 11.28 4.01
C ARG A 11 4.40 10.01 3.82
N TYR A 12 4.04 9.15 2.87
CA TYR A 12 4.79 7.96 2.53
C TYR A 12 5.76 8.18 1.35
N ARG A 13 5.95 9.43 0.90
CA ARG A 13 6.91 9.77 -0.16
C ARG A 13 8.34 9.45 0.28
N ALA A 14 9.06 8.77 -0.59
CA ALA A 14 10.50 8.52 -0.47
C ALA A 14 11.16 8.80 -1.82
N GLU A 15 12.25 9.56 -1.84
CA GLU A 15 12.93 9.97 -3.08
C GLU A 15 14.19 9.13 -3.38
N PRO A 16 14.54 8.94 -4.67
CA PRO A 16 13.82 9.40 -5.85
C PRO A 16 12.66 8.45 -6.20
N LEU A 17 11.55 9.00 -6.71
CA LEU A 17 10.31 8.25 -6.92
C LEU A 17 10.44 7.13 -7.96
N ASP A 18 11.29 7.32 -8.97
CA ASP A 18 11.56 6.40 -10.08
C ASP A 18 12.57 5.29 -9.72
N SER A 19 13.12 5.32 -8.50
CA SER A 19 14.01 4.26 -8.02
C SER A 19 13.28 2.92 -7.86
N SER A 20 13.88 1.88 -8.42
CA SER A 20 13.48 0.48 -8.20
C SER A 20 14.13 -0.16 -6.96
N ILE A 21 15.03 0.55 -6.27
CA ILE A 21 15.75 0.03 -5.11
C ILE A 21 14.89 0.10 -3.85
N TYR A 22 14.88 -1.01 -3.12
CA TYR A 22 14.30 -1.11 -1.78
C TYR A 22 15.38 -0.86 -0.73
N ASP A 23 15.56 0.39 -0.36
CA ASP A 23 16.52 0.85 0.65
C ASP A 23 15.83 1.17 1.99
N ALA A 24 16.62 1.62 2.96
CA ALA A 24 16.15 1.93 4.31
C ALA A 24 15.11 3.06 4.36
N GLU A 25 15.12 3.99 3.41
CA GLU A 25 14.12 5.05 3.37
C GLU A 25 12.77 4.47 2.93
N LEU A 26 12.76 3.67 1.85
CA LEU A 26 11.54 2.99 1.40
C LEU A 26 11.01 2.01 2.45
N GLU A 27 11.89 1.26 3.10
CA GLU A 27 11.54 0.36 4.20
C GLU A 27 10.84 1.11 5.33
N GLN A 28 11.36 2.28 5.74
CA GLN A 28 10.73 3.10 6.77
C GLN A 28 9.34 3.58 6.36
N ARG A 29 9.13 3.94 5.08
CA ARG A 29 7.79 4.29 4.59
C ARG A 29 6.83 3.10 4.58
N VAL A 30 7.32 1.90 4.30
CA VAL A 30 6.52 0.68 4.39
C VAL A 30 6.15 0.37 5.84
N ILE A 31 7.07 0.56 6.79
CA ILE A 31 6.79 0.42 8.23
C ILE A 31 5.69 1.38 8.67
N ASP A 32 5.77 2.65 8.28
CA ASP A 32 4.77 3.65 8.64
C ASP A 32 3.41 3.32 8.02
N PHE A 33 3.40 2.93 6.75
CA PHE A 33 2.20 2.43 6.07
C PHE A 33 1.58 1.22 6.79
N GLN A 34 2.38 0.23 7.15
CA GLN A 34 1.91 -0.97 7.86
C GLN A 34 1.27 -0.61 9.20
N ARG A 35 1.88 0.29 9.97
CA ARG A 35 1.34 0.76 11.26
C ARG A 35 -0.02 1.42 11.08
N ASP A 36 -0.12 2.33 10.12
CA ASP A 36 -1.34 3.11 9.89
C ASP A 36 -2.51 2.26 9.36
N HIS A 37 -2.19 1.22 8.58
CA HIS A 37 -3.16 0.28 8.03
C HIS A 37 -3.35 -1.00 8.86
N ARG A 38 -2.75 -1.06 10.06
CA ARG A 38 -2.86 -2.19 11.02
C ARG A 38 -2.43 -3.54 10.44
N LEU A 39 -1.34 -3.52 9.67
CA LEU A 39 -0.66 -4.71 9.14
C LEU A 39 0.44 -5.17 10.10
N ASP A 40 1.00 -6.35 9.83
CA ASP A 40 2.25 -6.78 10.45
C ASP A 40 3.36 -5.78 10.08
N VAL A 41 4.03 -5.23 11.09
CA VAL A 41 5.00 -4.14 10.94
C VAL A 41 6.41 -4.71 10.84
N ASP A 42 6.69 -5.35 9.71
CA ASP A 42 7.97 -6.02 9.43
C ASP A 42 8.84 -5.27 8.41
N GLY A 43 8.34 -4.16 7.86
CA GLY A 43 9.02 -3.40 6.81
C GLY A 43 9.11 -4.12 5.48
N LEU A 44 8.37 -5.22 5.29
CA LEU A 44 8.31 -5.98 4.06
C LEU A 44 7.01 -5.69 3.30
N ALA A 45 7.14 -5.36 2.02
CA ALA A 45 5.99 -5.24 1.12
C ALA A 45 5.48 -6.61 0.65
N GLY A 46 5.11 -7.48 1.61
CA GLY A 46 4.55 -8.80 1.37
C GLY A 46 3.13 -8.77 0.77
N GLN A 47 2.52 -9.95 0.64
CA GLN A 47 1.21 -10.09 -0.03
C GLN A 47 0.13 -9.16 0.56
N GLN A 48 -0.01 -9.10 1.89
CA GLN A 48 -1.04 -8.27 2.52
C GLN A 48 -0.78 -6.77 2.28
N THR A 49 0.47 -6.32 2.43
CA THR A 49 0.87 -4.94 2.12
C THR A 49 0.51 -4.57 0.68
N GLN A 50 0.80 -5.45 -0.28
CA GLN A 50 0.49 -5.21 -1.70
C GLN A 50 -1.02 -5.19 -1.98
N ILE A 51 -1.81 -6.07 -1.33
CA ILE A 51 -3.27 -6.07 -1.46
C ILE A 51 -3.85 -4.72 -1.02
N ILE A 52 -3.40 -4.19 0.12
CA ILE A 52 -3.90 -2.91 0.63
C ILE A 52 -3.46 -1.76 -0.29
N ILE A 53 -2.19 -1.73 -0.71
CA ILE A 53 -1.70 -0.70 -1.65
C ILE A 53 -2.53 -0.68 -2.93
N ASN A 54 -2.75 -1.84 -3.55
CA ASN A 54 -3.53 -1.92 -4.79
C ASN A 54 -5.00 -1.53 -4.58
N SER A 55 -5.57 -1.89 -3.42
CA SER A 55 -6.95 -1.52 -3.08
C SER A 55 -7.13 -0.01 -2.90
N LEU A 56 -6.14 0.67 -2.30
CA LEU A 56 -6.16 2.12 -2.07
C LEU A 56 -5.89 2.93 -3.33
N LEU A 57 -5.01 2.44 -4.21
CA LEU A 57 -4.75 3.07 -5.50
C LEU A 57 -5.96 3.06 -6.42
N GLY A 58 -6.92 2.16 -6.17
CA GLY A 58 -8.23 2.19 -6.80
C GLY A 58 -8.18 2.23 -8.33
N LEU A 59 -7.18 1.58 -8.94
CA LEU A 59 -6.97 1.56 -10.39
C LEU A 59 -8.31 1.23 -11.04
N GLU A 60 -8.79 2.07 -11.95
CA GLU A 60 -10.15 2.02 -12.50
C GLU A 60 -10.46 0.65 -13.16
N ASP A 61 -9.42 -0.11 -13.54
CA ASP A 61 -9.49 -1.45 -14.11
C ASP A 61 -9.17 -2.61 -13.13
N THR A 62 -8.95 -2.34 -11.84
CA THR A 62 -8.72 -3.42 -10.85
C THR A 62 -10.03 -3.92 -10.22
N PRO A 63 -10.25 -5.25 -10.19
CA PRO A 63 -11.37 -5.84 -9.47
C PRO A 63 -11.34 -5.42 -8.00
N ARG A 64 -12.30 -4.59 -7.58
CA ARG A 64 -12.44 -4.20 -6.18
C ARG A 64 -13.06 -5.36 -5.41
N LEU A 65 -12.44 -5.77 -4.31
CA LEU A 65 -13.04 -6.67 -3.32
C LEU A 65 -14.19 -5.92 -2.63
N THR A 66 -15.34 -5.88 -3.27
CA THR A 66 -16.58 -5.45 -2.62
C THR A 66 -17.02 -6.59 -1.71
N THR A 67 -17.18 -6.30 -0.41
CA THR A 67 -17.97 -7.17 0.44
C THR A 67 -19.37 -7.16 -0.13
N SER A 68 -19.74 -8.20 -0.88
CA SER A 68 -21.10 -8.40 -1.32
C SER A 68 -21.97 -8.32 -0.07
N ARG A 69 -22.81 -7.29 0.01
CA ARG A 69 -23.92 -7.27 0.95
C ARG A 69 -24.85 -8.38 0.45
N LEU A 70 -24.59 -9.61 0.90
CA LEU A 70 -25.64 -10.61 1.05
C LEU A 70 -26.56 -10.04 2.13
N ALA A 71 -27.40 -9.14 1.66
CA ALA A 71 -28.61 -8.73 2.32
C ALA A 71 -29.36 -10.02 2.64
N ARG A 72 -29.63 -10.18 3.93
CA ARG A 72 -30.72 -11.00 4.42
C ARG A 72 -31.93 -10.71 3.55
N GLU A 73 -32.46 -11.72 2.86
CA GLU A 73 -33.89 -12.08 2.81
C GLU A 73 -33.99 -13.60 2.62
#